data_AF-A0A8H6NDR0-F1
#
_entry.id   AF-A0A8H6NDR0-F1
#
_cell.length_a   1.000
_cell.length_b   1.000
_cell.length_c   1.000
_cell.angle_alpha   90.00
_cell.angle_beta   90.00
_cell.angle_gamma   90.00
#
_symmetry.space_group_name_H-M   'P 1'
#
loop_
_entity.id
_entity.type
_entity.pdbx_description
1 polymer ?
#
loop_
_entity_poly.entity_id
_entity_poly.type
_entity_poly.pdbx_seq_one_letter_code
_entity_poly.pdbx_strand_id
1 'polypeptide(L)'
;MSQQSLDPSDPIYQVSAGFTKPGFPAPGLPRTMRYITGHNKEGKGVFLSEDSGDHHRPMGADQAIANILYSTAETPVNLDGDSDIKYARDNEPGLHISAGSVVRMIDFGPNVASPMHRAICLGYGVVLEGEFKLTLDSGEERTMRRGDFSIQRATSHAWHNITGGGTLPGRMLWVLLDCKDVTVNGEKIGGFLNQLAGHYDGRYDVSGEEASKTKRLSRNIKMEIKELVPNDSRVEHKFMSVAGLTYHYMLAKPKGDNPVGTILLLHGWPDLSMGWRYQVTYLTSLGLKVVVPDMLGYGQTSAPDAPSEYTLKKMSNHMAALIELEGDSGLPSRHAEHPSHPTPQSKAILAAHDWGAQLAWRIAMWHPKLVRAIASFCVPFIPPSSEVLDATALVEKMPNFRYQLYLASGAVEEAVGGTSPDPRKLAAFLHGNFGGTTPENEPIFSAEHGIHVDRMMSVRDSPLTSAEMVDHYVQQYMLNTVGAAETVSDTGTRNPLTGPCNWYRTHELNSRDEASFAADCGTIGFQFPMPAMIVMAENDIVLRPELADGQEVFFAAGLKKEVVGGCSHWVLIHRPDEANRLLGEFIGSVLG
;
A
#
# COMPACT_ATOMS: atom_id res chain seq x y z
N MET A 1 -33.29 -5.03 -8.98
CA MET A 1 -33.41 -5.56 -10.35
C MET A 1 -32.02 -5.80 -10.87
N SER A 2 -31.79 -6.91 -11.56
CA SER A 2 -30.47 -7.37 -12.03
C SER A 2 -29.70 -6.27 -12.75
N GLN A 3 -28.46 -6.02 -12.34
CA GLN A 3 -27.47 -5.35 -13.19
C GLN A 3 -27.33 -6.18 -14.47
N GLN A 4 -28.02 -5.78 -15.54
CA GLN A 4 -27.62 -6.23 -16.86
C GLN A 4 -26.29 -5.55 -17.16
N SER A 5 -25.20 -6.29 -17.02
CA SER A 5 -23.96 -5.97 -17.71
C SER A 5 -24.30 -5.93 -19.21
N LEU A 6 -24.31 -4.74 -19.81
CA LEU A 6 -24.42 -4.62 -21.26
C LEU A 6 -23.17 -5.26 -21.89
N ASP A 7 -23.42 -6.14 -22.86
CA ASP A 7 -22.43 -6.95 -23.56
C ASP A 7 -21.51 -6.04 -24.41
N PRO A 8 -20.17 -6.12 -24.28
CA PRO A 8 -19.23 -5.39 -25.14
C PRO A 8 -19.35 -5.71 -26.64
N SER A 9 -20.04 -6.80 -27.00
CA SER A 9 -20.37 -7.17 -28.37
C SER A 9 -21.67 -6.53 -28.88
N ASP A 10 -22.37 -5.76 -28.05
CA ASP A 10 -23.58 -5.03 -28.45
C ASP A 10 -23.24 -4.08 -29.63
N PRO A 11 -23.98 -4.16 -30.76
CA PRO A 11 -23.77 -3.32 -31.93
C PRO A 11 -23.65 -1.83 -31.61
N ILE A 12 -24.24 -1.36 -30.51
CA ILE A 12 -24.15 0.03 -30.04
C ILE A 12 -22.70 0.47 -29.74
N TYR A 13 -21.83 -0.45 -29.31
CA TYR A 13 -20.40 -0.21 -29.08
C TYR A 13 -19.53 -0.33 -30.33
N GLN A 14 -20.02 -0.90 -31.43
CA GLN A 14 -19.22 -1.14 -32.64
C GLN A 14 -19.28 0.03 -33.64
N VAL A 15 -20.31 0.88 -33.61
CA VAL A 15 -20.53 1.91 -34.65
C VAL A 15 -19.56 3.10 -34.58
N SER A 16 -18.95 3.36 -33.41
CA SER A 16 -18.22 4.62 -33.17
C SER A 16 -16.79 4.44 -32.63
N ALA A 17 -16.28 3.20 -32.60
CA ALA A 17 -14.91 2.92 -32.20
C ALA A 17 -13.92 3.67 -33.11
N GLY A 18 -12.95 4.37 -32.53
CA GLY A 18 -11.98 5.15 -33.29
C GLY A 18 -12.46 6.54 -33.75
N PHE A 19 -13.72 6.92 -33.52
CA PHE A 19 -14.29 8.16 -34.05
C PHE A 19 -13.52 9.41 -33.61
N THR A 20 -13.03 9.43 -32.37
CA THR A 20 -12.32 10.60 -31.81
C THR A 20 -10.80 10.52 -31.95
N LYS A 21 -10.25 9.53 -32.68
CA LYS A 21 -8.81 9.40 -32.94
C LYS A 21 -8.13 10.66 -33.51
N PRO A 22 -8.79 11.47 -34.37
CA PRO A 22 -8.20 12.71 -34.84
C PRO A 22 -7.90 13.74 -33.73
N GLY A 23 -8.39 13.52 -32.51
CA GLY A 23 -8.15 14.36 -31.34
C GLY A 23 -9.33 15.26 -31.01
N PHE A 24 -9.04 16.34 -30.28
CA PHE A 24 -10.03 17.32 -29.86
C PHE A 24 -9.97 18.56 -30.80
N PRO A 25 -11.09 19.04 -31.35
CA PRO A 25 -12.46 18.52 -31.20
C PRO A 25 -12.70 17.25 -32.01
N ALA A 26 -13.71 16.46 -31.61
CA ALA A 26 -14.12 15.31 -32.41
C ALA A 26 -14.62 15.73 -33.81
N PRO A 27 -14.49 14.87 -34.84
CA PRO A 27 -14.90 15.20 -36.21
C PRO A 27 -16.34 15.70 -36.28
N GLY A 28 -16.58 16.81 -36.98
CA GLY A 28 -17.91 17.40 -37.16
C GLY A 28 -18.36 18.35 -36.06
N LEU A 29 -17.60 18.48 -34.96
CA LEU A 29 -17.86 19.47 -33.92
C LEU A 29 -17.01 20.74 -34.10
N PRO A 30 -17.54 21.92 -33.74
CA PRO A 30 -16.78 23.16 -33.83
C PRO A 30 -15.58 23.16 -32.87
N ARG A 31 -14.54 23.91 -33.22
CA ARG A 31 -13.39 24.12 -32.32
C ARG A 31 -13.80 24.95 -31.11
N THR A 32 -13.42 24.50 -29.91
CA THR A 32 -13.54 25.30 -28.69
C THR A 32 -12.28 26.14 -28.49
N MET A 33 -12.48 27.41 -28.14
CA MET A 33 -11.41 28.31 -27.73
C MET A 33 -11.60 28.69 -26.26
N ARG A 34 -10.50 28.64 -25.49
CA ARG A 34 -10.39 29.13 -24.13
C ARG A 34 -9.55 30.39 -24.16
N TYR A 35 -10.09 31.46 -23.58
CA TYR A 35 -9.41 32.75 -23.42
C TYR A 35 -9.20 32.98 -21.93
N ILE A 36 -7.96 32.89 -21.47
CA ILE A 36 -7.61 33.15 -20.07
C ILE A 36 -7.27 34.64 -19.94
N THR A 37 -7.88 35.31 -18.96
CA THR A 37 -7.65 36.73 -18.67
C THR A 37 -6.91 36.91 -17.35
N GLY A 38 -6.10 37.95 -17.25
CA GLY A 38 -5.43 38.37 -16.01
C GLY A 38 -5.04 39.84 -16.09
N HIS A 39 -3.96 40.23 -15.42
CA HIS A 39 -3.53 41.64 -15.38
C HIS A 39 -2.11 41.82 -15.90
N ASN A 40 -1.87 42.89 -16.67
CA ASN A 40 -0.53 43.30 -17.06
C ASN A 40 0.21 44.02 -15.91
N LYS A 41 1.45 44.46 -16.15
CA LYS A 41 2.29 45.14 -15.14
C LYS A 41 1.67 46.44 -14.61
N GLU A 42 0.76 47.05 -15.37
CA GLU A 42 0.02 48.26 -15.02
C GLU A 42 -1.31 47.96 -14.29
N GLY A 43 -1.59 46.69 -13.99
CA GLY A 43 -2.83 46.26 -13.34
C GLY A 43 -4.07 46.36 -14.22
N LYS A 44 -3.92 46.37 -15.56
CA LYS A 44 -5.03 46.38 -16.51
C LYS A 44 -5.35 44.97 -17.00
N GLY A 45 -6.63 44.69 -17.16
CA GLY A 45 -7.12 43.42 -17.69
C GLY A 45 -6.59 43.14 -19.10
N VAL A 46 -6.02 41.95 -19.31
CA VAL A 46 -5.47 41.49 -20.59
C VAL A 46 -5.75 40.00 -20.79
N PHE A 47 -5.67 39.52 -22.03
CA PHE A 47 -5.62 38.08 -22.33
C PHE A 47 -4.20 37.55 -22.06
N LEU A 48 -4.11 36.48 -21.28
CA LEU A 48 -2.87 35.80 -20.91
C LEU A 48 -2.61 34.59 -21.83
N SER A 49 -3.65 33.84 -22.20
CA SER A 49 -3.54 32.74 -23.15
C SER A 49 -4.79 32.56 -23.99
N GLU A 50 -4.58 32.01 -25.19
CA GLU A 50 -5.64 31.59 -26.11
C GLU A 50 -5.32 30.17 -26.60
N ASP A 51 -6.13 29.19 -26.20
CA ASP A 51 -5.88 27.76 -26.49
C ASP A 51 -7.21 26.98 -26.55
N SER A 52 -7.16 25.65 -26.47
CA SER A 52 -8.35 24.78 -26.47
C SER A 52 -8.40 23.85 -25.26
N GLY A 53 -7.88 24.28 -24.11
CA GLY A 53 -7.72 23.46 -22.91
C GLY A 53 -6.44 22.63 -22.92
N ASP A 54 -5.98 22.24 -21.74
CA ASP A 54 -4.65 21.63 -21.54
C ASP A 54 -4.68 20.09 -21.56
N HIS A 55 -5.84 19.48 -21.29
CA HIS A 55 -5.93 18.04 -21.02
C HIS A 55 -6.96 17.36 -21.91
N HIS A 56 -6.50 16.70 -22.98
CA HIS A 56 -7.35 15.95 -23.92
C HIS A 56 -7.16 14.45 -23.75
N ARG A 57 -8.24 13.71 -23.52
CA ARG A 57 -8.19 12.28 -23.21
C ARG A 57 -9.24 11.49 -23.97
N PRO A 58 -8.84 10.61 -24.90
CA PRO A 58 -9.75 9.63 -25.49
C PRO A 58 -10.33 8.72 -24.42
N MET A 59 -11.59 8.35 -24.58
CA MET A 59 -12.37 7.53 -23.64
C MET A 59 -13.09 6.40 -24.38
N GLY A 60 -13.19 5.25 -23.70
CA GLY A 60 -13.57 3.99 -24.31
C GLY A 60 -12.60 3.59 -25.42
N ALA A 61 -13.09 2.86 -26.41
CA ALA A 61 -12.37 2.54 -27.64
C ALA A 61 -12.29 3.76 -28.59
N ASP A 62 -11.81 4.92 -28.10
CA ASP A 62 -11.75 6.20 -28.83
C ASP A 62 -13.12 6.67 -29.37
N GLN A 63 -14.16 6.50 -28.57
CA GLN A 63 -15.54 6.82 -28.93
C GLN A 63 -15.97 8.19 -28.43
N ALA A 64 -15.33 8.65 -27.36
CA ALA A 64 -15.49 9.99 -26.82
C ALA A 64 -14.11 10.57 -26.50
N ILE A 65 -14.03 11.90 -26.42
CA ILE A 65 -12.82 12.58 -25.98
C ILE A 65 -13.18 13.65 -24.96
N ALA A 66 -12.60 13.52 -23.77
CA ALA A 66 -12.71 14.51 -22.71
C ALA A 66 -11.67 15.61 -22.89
N ASN A 67 -12.06 16.83 -22.58
CA ASN A 67 -11.21 18.02 -22.53
C ASN A 67 -11.46 18.77 -21.22
N ILE A 68 -10.42 19.09 -20.46
CA ILE A 68 -10.54 19.94 -19.27
C ILE A 68 -10.19 21.37 -19.66
N LEU A 69 -11.20 22.24 -19.63
CA LEU A 69 -11.05 23.64 -19.98
C LEU A 69 -10.46 24.44 -18.82
N TYR A 70 -10.79 24.15 -17.57
CA TYR A 70 -10.18 24.81 -16.43
C TYR A 70 -10.38 24.00 -15.16
N SER A 71 -9.51 24.16 -14.18
CA SER A 71 -9.71 23.57 -12.87
C SER A 71 -9.03 24.37 -11.77
N THR A 72 -9.63 24.40 -10.60
CA THR A 72 -9.11 25.10 -9.42
C THR A 72 -8.81 24.12 -8.31
N ALA A 73 -7.76 24.39 -7.54
CA ALA A 73 -7.35 23.56 -6.40
C ALA A 73 -8.25 23.76 -5.17
N GLU A 74 -8.94 24.89 -5.11
CA GLU A 74 -9.63 25.38 -3.93
C GLU A 74 -10.76 26.34 -4.32
N THR A 75 -11.61 26.65 -3.35
CA THR A 75 -12.75 27.55 -3.40
C THR A 75 -12.91 28.16 -2.00
N PRO A 76 -12.73 29.49 -1.81
CA PRO A 76 -12.41 30.50 -2.83
C PRO A 76 -11.06 30.28 -3.52
N VAL A 77 -10.94 30.71 -4.78
CA VAL A 77 -9.75 30.49 -5.64
C VAL A 77 -8.72 31.58 -5.41
N ASN A 78 -7.45 31.21 -5.21
CA ASN A 78 -6.33 32.15 -5.27
C ASN A 78 -5.92 32.46 -6.73
N LEU A 79 -6.08 33.73 -7.14
CA LEU A 79 -5.66 34.22 -8.47
C LEU A 79 -4.32 34.98 -8.43
N ASP A 80 -3.71 35.14 -7.25
CA ASP A 80 -2.49 35.93 -7.11
C ASP A 80 -1.35 35.28 -7.89
N GLY A 81 -0.66 36.10 -8.69
CA GLY A 81 0.45 35.67 -9.52
C GLY A 81 0.07 34.58 -10.53
N ASP A 82 -1.19 34.54 -10.97
CA ASP A 82 -1.70 33.56 -11.95
C ASP A 82 -1.51 32.10 -11.48
N SER A 83 -1.55 31.90 -10.15
CA SER A 83 -1.24 30.60 -9.53
C SER A 83 -2.25 29.51 -9.89
N ASP A 84 -3.52 29.88 -10.09
CA ASP A 84 -4.59 29.01 -10.57
C ASP A 84 -4.40 28.61 -12.04
N ILE A 85 -3.93 29.51 -12.91
CA ILE A 85 -3.62 29.20 -14.33
C ILE A 85 -2.51 28.15 -14.39
N LYS A 86 -1.45 28.34 -13.60
CA LYS A 86 -0.38 27.35 -13.49
C LYS A 86 -0.92 26.01 -12.97
N TYR A 87 -1.78 26.03 -11.96
CA TYR A 87 -2.40 24.83 -11.43
C TYR A 87 -3.23 24.09 -12.49
N ALA A 88 -4.12 24.80 -13.18
CA ALA A 88 -5.02 24.26 -14.21
C ALA A 88 -4.24 23.59 -15.35
N ARG A 89 -3.14 24.22 -15.79
CA ARG A 89 -2.27 23.66 -16.83
C ARG A 89 -1.49 22.44 -16.34
N ASP A 90 -0.89 22.53 -15.16
CA ASP A 90 0.08 21.52 -14.70
C ASP A 90 -0.61 20.30 -14.04
N ASN A 91 -1.90 20.38 -13.71
CA ASN A 91 -2.61 19.32 -12.99
C ASN A 91 -3.86 18.88 -13.77
N GLU A 92 -3.90 17.61 -14.15
CA GLU A 92 -5.06 16.99 -14.78
C GLU A 92 -5.94 16.34 -13.70
N PRO A 93 -7.08 16.94 -13.29
CA PRO A 93 -7.88 16.38 -12.22
C PRO A 93 -8.67 15.15 -12.64
N GLY A 94 -9.16 14.44 -11.63
CA GLY A 94 -10.16 13.40 -11.78
C GLY A 94 -11.52 13.94 -12.24
N LEU A 95 -12.57 13.27 -11.81
CA LEU A 95 -13.92 13.72 -12.16
C LEU A 95 -14.23 15.05 -11.46
N HIS A 96 -13.94 15.20 -10.17
CA HIS A 96 -14.01 16.45 -9.42
C HIS A 96 -12.77 16.57 -8.50
N ILE A 97 -12.58 17.72 -7.86
CA ILE A 97 -11.46 18.02 -6.95
C ILE A 97 -12.04 18.43 -5.59
N SER A 98 -11.53 17.88 -4.48
CA SER A 98 -11.93 18.35 -3.14
C SER A 98 -11.60 19.84 -2.96
N ALA A 99 -12.54 20.60 -2.39
CA ALA A 99 -12.53 22.06 -2.27
C ALA A 99 -12.40 22.84 -3.59
N GLY A 100 -12.27 22.20 -4.75
CA GLY A 100 -11.99 22.86 -6.02
C GLY A 100 -13.17 22.85 -6.99
N SER A 101 -12.86 23.18 -8.24
CA SER A 101 -13.79 23.11 -9.35
C SER A 101 -13.14 22.51 -10.59
N VAL A 102 -13.92 21.84 -11.43
CA VAL A 102 -13.49 21.31 -12.73
C VAL A 102 -14.48 21.71 -13.80
N VAL A 103 -14.01 22.41 -14.83
CA VAL A 103 -14.75 22.69 -16.06
C VAL A 103 -14.30 21.70 -17.11
N ARG A 104 -15.13 20.70 -17.37
CA ARG A 104 -14.87 19.59 -18.30
C ARG A 104 -15.82 19.67 -19.47
N MET A 105 -15.34 19.34 -20.65
CA MET A 105 -16.12 19.18 -21.86
C MET A 105 -15.87 17.79 -22.41
N ILE A 106 -16.89 17.13 -22.94
CA ILE A 106 -16.75 15.81 -23.57
C ILE A 106 -17.44 15.85 -24.92
N ASP A 107 -16.70 15.44 -25.94
CA ASP A 107 -17.23 15.19 -27.27
C ASP A 107 -17.55 13.70 -27.38
N PHE A 108 -18.79 13.40 -27.70
CA PHE A 108 -19.29 12.05 -27.91
C PHE A 108 -19.38 11.78 -29.40
N GLY A 109 -18.85 10.65 -29.84
CA GLY A 109 -19.15 10.11 -31.16
C GLY A 109 -20.64 9.78 -31.32
N PRO A 110 -21.08 9.49 -32.55
CA PRO A 110 -22.46 9.08 -32.83
C PRO A 110 -22.92 7.92 -31.93
N ASN A 111 -24.14 8.00 -31.39
CA ASN A 111 -24.77 6.93 -30.61
C ASN A 111 -24.04 6.46 -29.32
N VAL A 112 -23.01 7.19 -28.85
CA VAL A 112 -22.21 6.77 -27.69
C VAL A 112 -22.99 6.96 -26.40
N ALA A 113 -22.95 5.95 -25.53
CA ALA A 113 -23.52 5.99 -24.19
C ALA A 113 -22.44 5.83 -23.10
N SER A 114 -22.60 6.53 -21.99
CA SER A 114 -21.83 6.28 -20.78
C SER A 114 -22.46 5.13 -19.98
N PRO A 115 -21.68 4.36 -19.20
CA PRO A 115 -22.27 3.49 -18.21
C PRO A 115 -22.99 4.30 -17.13
N MET A 116 -23.87 3.64 -16.38
CA MET A 116 -24.45 4.19 -15.16
C MET A 116 -23.32 4.50 -14.18
N HIS A 117 -23.27 5.72 -13.63
CA HIS A 117 -22.21 6.12 -12.69
C HIS A 117 -22.73 7.17 -11.71
N ARG A 118 -21.96 7.42 -10.65
CA ARG A 118 -22.23 8.44 -9.63
C ARG A 118 -20.94 9.10 -9.19
N ALA A 119 -20.87 10.41 -9.33
CA ALA A 119 -19.84 11.26 -8.72
C ALA A 119 -20.40 11.92 -7.46
N ILE A 120 -19.63 11.97 -6.38
CA ILE A 120 -20.03 12.71 -5.17
C ILE A 120 -19.62 14.17 -5.34
N CYS A 121 -20.38 14.87 -6.18
CA CYS A 121 -20.17 16.28 -6.47
C CYS A 121 -21.49 16.96 -6.86
N LEU A 122 -21.48 18.29 -6.91
CA LEU A 122 -22.51 19.06 -7.60
C LEU A 122 -22.06 19.33 -9.03
N GLY A 123 -22.82 18.83 -10.00
CA GLY A 123 -22.53 19.00 -11.42
C GLY A 123 -23.54 19.86 -12.16
N TYR A 124 -23.06 20.83 -12.94
CA TYR A 124 -23.84 21.58 -13.91
C TYR A 124 -23.53 21.02 -15.30
N GLY A 125 -24.37 20.12 -15.80
CA GLY A 125 -24.25 19.56 -17.15
C GLY A 125 -24.99 20.43 -18.17
N VAL A 126 -24.36 20.73 -19.30
CA VAL A 126 -24.90 21.61 -20.34
C VAL A 126 -24.70 20.94 -21.70
N VAL A 127 -25.75 20.84 -22.49
CA VAL A 127 -25.61 20.39 -23.89
C VAL A 127 -25.18 21.59 -24.74
N LEU A 128 -23.95 21.55 -25.26
CA LEU A 128 -23.42 22.60 -26.13
C LEU A 128 -23.76 22.35 -27.60
N GLU A 129 -23.70 21.09 -28.03
CA GLU A 129 -24.06 20.66 -29.38
C GLU A 129 -24.78 19.30 -29.34
N GLY A 130 -25.83 19.15 -30.13
CA GLY A 130 -26.58 17.90 -30.26
C GLY A 130 -27.74 17.71 -29.29
N GLU A 131 -28.12 16.44 -29.11
CA GLU A 131 -29.21 15.98 -28.23
C GLU A 131 -28.74 14.76 -27.41
N PHE A 132 -28.99 14.79 -26.11
CA PHE A 132 -28.56 13.75 -25.18
C PHE A 132 -29.74 13.24 -24.36
N LYS A 133 -29.77 11.93 -24.15
CA LYS A 133 -30.68 11.30 -23.20
C LYS A 133 -29.97 11.15 -21.86
N LEU A 134 -30.59 11.67 -20.79
CA LEU A 134 -30.21 11.47 -19.41
C LEU A 134 -31.13 10.42 -18.79
N THR A 135 -30.55 9.33 -18.30
CA THR A 135 -31.28 8.24 -17.63
C THR A 135 -30.81 8.13 -16.18
N LEU A 136 -31.75 8.06 -15.22
CA LEU A 136 -31.47 7.86 -13.80
C LEU A 136 -31.60 6.39 -13.41
N ASP A 137 -31.04 6.02 -12.25
CA ASP A 137 -31.16 4.67 -11.67
C ASP A 137 -32.61 4.29 -11.30
N SER A 138 -33.51 5.26 -11.16
CA SER A 138 -34.96 5.04 -11.05
C SER A 138 -35.62 4.55 -12.35
N GLY A 139 -34.91 4.63 -13.48
CA GLY A 139 -35.45 4.39 -14.82
C GLY A 139 -36.12 5.62 -15.45
N GLU A 140 -36.16 6.76 -14.77
CA GLU A 140 -36.63 8.02 -15.37
C GLU A 140 -35.66 8.56 -16.41
N GLU A 141 -36.19 9.13 -17.48
CA GLU A 141 -35.41 9.62 -18.60
C GLU A 141 -35.87 11.00 -19.06
N ARG A 142 -34.92 11.84 -19.49
CA ARG A 142 -35.18 13.12 -20.15
C ARG A 142 -34.24 13.33 -21.32
N THR A 143 -34.76 13.86 -22.42
CA THR A 143 -33.95 14.33 -23.54
C THR A 143 -33.58 15.79 -23.32
N MET A 144 -32.28 16.06 -23.26
CA MET A 144 -31.68 17.39 -23.22
C MET A 144 -31.22 17.78 -24.62
N ARG A 145 -31.51 19.01 -25.02
CA ARG A 145 -31.12 19.61 -26.29
C ARG A 145 -30.12 20.73 -26.06
N ARG A 146 -29.49 21.19 -27.15
CA ARG A 146 -28.61 22.35 -27.13
C ARG A 146 -29.19 23.51 -26.30
N GLY A 147 -28.44 23.94 -25.29
CA GLY A 147 -28.82 24.99 -24.35
C GLY A 147 -29.50 24.51 -23.07
N ASP A 148 -29.89 23.23 -22.97
CA ASP A 148 -30.47 22.67 -21.75
C ASP A 148 -29.41 22.41 -20.68
N PHE A 149 -29.83 22.54 -19.42
CA PHE A 149 -29.00 22.36 -18.23
C PHE A 149 -29.54 21.26 -17.32
N SER A 150 -28.66 20.40 -16.82
CA SER A 150 -28.94 19.44 -15.76
C SER A 150 -28.19 19.85 -14.50
N ILE A 151 -28.90 19.83 -13.36
CA ILE A 151 -28.29 19.98 -12.04
C ILE A 151 -28.14 18.58 -11.42
N GLN A 152 -26.94 18.04 -11.53
CA GLN A 152 -26.60 16.68 -11.12
C GLN A 152 -26.15 16.69 -9.65
N ARG A 153 -27.02 16.26 -8.75
CA ARG A 153 -26.82 16.35 -7.29
C ARG A 153 -26.38 15.01 -6.69
N ALA A 154 -25.20 14.53 -7.09
CA ALA A 154 -24.68 13.21 -6.69
C ALA A 154 -25.65 12.02 -6.95
N THR A 155 -26.58 12.15 -7.91
CA THR A 155 -27.46 11.03 -8.29
C THR A 155 -26.79 10.11 -9.31
N SER A 156 -27.16 8.83 -9.30
CA SER A 156 -26.66 7.90 -10.31
C SER A 156 -27.34 8.14 -11.65
N HIS A 157 -26.56 8.18 -12.72
CA HIS A 157 -27.06 8.54 -14.04
C HIS A 157 -26.20 7.96 -15.18
N ALA A 158 -26.80 7.92 -16.37
CA ALA A 158 -26.15 7.58 -17.64
C ALA A 158 -26.51 8.61 -18.72
N TRP A 159 -25.56 8.88 -19.62
CA TRP A 159 -25.71 9.79 -20.75
C TRP A 159 -25.69 9.01 -22.06
N HIS A 160 -26.54 9.36 -23.02
CA HIS A 160 -26.54 8.77 -24.35
C HIS A 160 -26.69 9.83 -25.43
N ASN A 161 -25.70 9.94 -26.33
CA ASN A 161 -25.75 10.83 -27.47
C ASN A 161 -26.73 10.29 -28.53
N ILE A 162 -27.87 10.96 -28.69
CA ILE A 162 -28.91 10.59 -29.66
C ILE A 162 -29.00 11.57 -30.83
N THR A 163 -28.00 12.45 -30.99
CA THR A 163 -28.00 13.51 -32.01
C THR A 163 -28.20 12.95 -33.42
N GLY A 164 -29.14 13.54 -34.17
CA GLY A 164 -29.48 13.08 -35.52
C GLY A 164 -29.96 11.63 -35.56
N GLY A 165 -30.62 11.15 -34.51
CA GLY A 165 -31.00 9.74 -34.37
C GLY A 165 -29.81 8.81 -34.06
N GLY A 166 -28.75 9.34 -33.43
CA GLY A 166 -27.52 8.61 -33.13
C GLY A 166 -26.49 8.59 -34.27
N THR A 167 -26.68 9.39 -35.32
CA THR A 167 -25.77 9.41 -36.50
C THR A 167 -24.75 10.54 -36.46
N LEU A 168 -24.93 11.51 -35.56
CA LEU A 168 -24.08 12.70 -35.46
C LEU A 168 -23.39 12.77 -34.09
N PRO A 169 -22.20 13.40 -34.00
CA PRO A 169 -21.53 13.65 -32.74
C PRO A 169 -22.30 14.68 -31.90
N GLY A 170 -22.04 14.68 -30.60
CA GLY A 170 -22.60 15.65 -29.65
C GLY A 170 -21.54 16.14 -28.67
N ARG A 171 -21.78 17.30 -28.05
CA ARG A 171 -20.88 17.90 -27.06
C ARG A 171 -21.63 18.31 -25.81
N MET A 172 -21.06 17.95 -24.67
CA MET A 172 -21.54 18.39 -23.37
C MET A 172 -20.42 19.06 -22.57
N LEU A 173 -20.81 20.04 -21.75
CA LEU A 173 -19.97 20.72 -20.77
C LEU A 173 -20.45 20.35 -19.37
N TRP A 174 -19.52 20.19 -18.43
CA TRP A 174 -19.77 20.01 -17.02
C TRP A 174 -18.93 21.01 -16.23
N VAL A 175 -19.59 21.70 -15.31
CA VAL A 175 -18.92 22.39 -14.20
C VAL A 175 -19.16 21.56 -12.95
N LEU A 176 -18.10 21.04 -12.36
CA LEU A 176 -18.15 20.11 -11.24
C LEU A 176 -17.55 20.81 -10.02
N LEU A 177 -18.35 20.92 -8.98
CA LEU A 177 -17.95 21.50 -7.69
C LEU A 177 -17.90 20.42 -6.63
N ASP A 178 -16.95 20.54 -5.73
CA ASP A 178 -16.95 19.70 -4.54
C ASP A 178 -18.25 19.86 -3.74
N CYS A 179 -18.64 18.80 -3.05
CA CYS A 179 -19.79 18.83 -2.16
C CYS A 179 -19.49 18.07 -0.88
N LYS A 180 -20.14 18.49 0.21
CA LYS A 180 -20.12 17.71 1.45
C LYS A 180 -20.71 16.32 1.20
N ASP A 181 -20.34 15.39 2.07
CA ASP A 181 -20.95 14.07 2.12
C ASP A 181 -22.47 14.13 1.99
N VAL A 182 -23.01 13.25 1.15
CA VAL A 182 -24.44 13.16 0.89
C VAL A 182 -25.01 11.97 1.63
N THR A 183 -26.06 12.21 2.41
CA THR A 183 -26.79 11.18 3.14
C THR A 183 -28.21 11.09 2.61
N VAL A 184 -28.66 9.88 2.27
CA VAL A 184 -30.03 9.59 1.82
C VAL A 184 -30.58 8.48 2.71
N ASN A 185 -31.76 8.67 3.29
CA ASN A 185 -32.39 7.72 4.22
C ASN A 185 -31.50 7.33 5.43
N GLY A 186 -30.63 8.23 5.88
CA GLY A 186 -29.72 7.98 7.00
C GLY A 186 -28.41 7.29 6.61
N GLU A 187 -28.24 6.89 5.35
CA GLU A 187 -27.03 6.24 4.86
C GLU A 187 -26.21 7.18 3.98
N LYS A 188 -24.88 7.22 4.21
CA LYS A 188 -23.95 7.96 3.35
C LYS A 188 -23.86 7.25 2.00
N ILE A 189 -24.09 7.99 0.92
CA ILE A 189 -23.98 7.42 -0.43
C ILE A 189 -22.56 7.56 -0.98
N GLY A 190 -22.05 6.48 -1.55
CA GLY A 190 -20.73 6.43 -2.21
C GLY A 190 -20.81 6.73 -3.71
N GLY A 191 -19.70 7.19 -4.28
CA GLY A 191 -19.53 7.34 -5.73
C GLY A 191 -19.03 6.03 -6.36
N PHE A 192 -19.34 5.83 -7.64
CA PHE A 192 -18.88 4.70 -8.42
C PHE A 192 -18.83 5.08 -9.90
N LEU A 193 -17.80 4.62 -10.61
CA LEU A 193 -17.59 4.96 -12.02
C LEU A 193 -17.75 3.79 -13.00
N ASN A 194 -17.89 2.56 -12.49
CA ASN A 194 -17.98 1.35 -13.31
C ASN A 194 -16.88 1.32 -14.39
N GLN A 195 -17.20 1.05 -15.65
CA GLN A 195 -16.22 0.96 -16.75
C GLN A 195 -15.46 2.27 -16.99
N LEU A 196 -15.95 3.41 -16.49
CA LEU A 196 -15.23 4.68 -16.57
C LEU A 196 -14.06 4.74 -15.57
N ALA A 197 -14.04 3.91 -14.51
CA ALA A 197 -13.03 3.98 -13.45
C ALA A 197 -11.60 3.92 -14.00
N GLY A 198 -11.33 3.05 -14.97
CA GLY A 198 -10.00 2.93 -15.60
C GLY A 198 -9.53 4.20 -16.32
N HIS A 199 -10.45 5.07 -16.76
CA HIS A 199 -10.09 6.36 -17.35
C HIS A 199 -9.71 7.42 -16.31
N TYR A 200 -9.99 7.18 -15.02
CA TYR A 200 -9.76 8.11 -13.91
C TYR A 200 -8.89 7.51 -12.80
N ASP A 201 -8.26 6.37 -13.06
CA ASP A 201 -7.44 5.66 -12.09
C ASP A 201 -6.24 6.53 -11.64
N GLY A 202 -5.97 6.51 -10.34
CA GLY A 202 -5.00 7.40 -9.68
C GLY A 202 -5.39 8.89 -9.66
N ARG A 203 -6.64 9.25 -9.98
CA ARG A 203 -7.13 10.65 -10.05
C ARG A 203 -8.46 10.86 -9.34
N TYR A 204 -9.08 9.81 -8.78
CA TYR A 204 -10.35 9.90 -8.06
C TYR A 204 -10.10 10.26 -6.59
N ASP A 205 -10.56 11.43 -6.18
CA ASP A 205 -10.49 11.91 -4.80
C ASP A 205 -11.67 11.31 -4.03
N VAL A 206 -11.41 10.28 -3.22
CA VAL A 206 -12.40 9.77 -2.26
C VAL A 206 -12.05 10.37 -0.91
N SER A 207 -12.90 11.28 -0.45
CA SER A 207 -12.91 11.97 0.85
C SER A 207 -11.86 13.06 1.09
N GLY A 208 -12.39 14.25 1.42
CA GLY A 208 -11.64 15.47 1.66
C GLY A 208 -10.93 15.54 3.02
N GLU A 209 -10.08 16.57 3.08
CA GLU A 209 -9.47 17.18 4.27
C GLU A 209 -8.51 16.34 5.13
N GLU A 210 -7.27 16.16 4.64
CA GLU A 210 -6.03 16.29 5.47
C GLU A 210 -4.70 16.28 4.67
N ALA A 211 -4.71 16.40 3.34
CA ALA A 211 -3.52 16.13 2.51
C ALA A 211 -2.66 17.34 2.09
N SER A 212 -2.89 18.56 2.62
CA SER A 212 -2.26 19.77 2.05
C SER A 212 -0.82 20.05 2.53
N LYS A 213 -0.37 19.47 3.66
CA LYS A 213 1.02 19.62 4.12
C LYS A 213 1.95 18.48 3.69
N THR A 214 1.40 17.29 3.44
CA THR A 214 2.18 16.06 3.13
C THR A 214 2.62 15.96 1.67
N LYS A 215 1.96 16.70 0.75
CA LYS A 215 2.16 16.59 -0.71
C LYS A 215 3.38 17.31 -1.30
N ARG A 216 4.16 18.07 -0.52
CA ARG A 216 5.42 18.68 -1.03
C ARG A 216 6.56 17.64 -1.11
N LEU A 217 6.49 16.56 -0.33
CA LEU A 217 7.51 15.51 -0.30
C LEU A 217 7.35 14.46 -1.41
N SER A 218 6.13 14.22 -1.90
CA SER A 218 5.82 13.12 -2.83
C SER A 218 5.91 13.45 -4.32
N ARG A 219 6.05 14.73 -4.72
CA ARG A 219 6.01 15.13 -6.14
C ARG A 219 7.25 14.78 -6.97
N ASN A 220 8.35 14.37 -6.34
CA ASN A 220 9.56 13.93 -7.05
C ASN A 220 9.57 12.41 -7.35
N ILE A 221 8.49 11.69 -7.00
CA ILE A 221 8.43 10.23 -7.03
C ILE A 221 7.23 9.79 -7.88
N LYS A 222 7.33 10.01 -9.18
CA LYS A 222 6.59 9.22 -10.16
C LYS A 222 7.57 8.76 -11.25
N MET A 223 8.61 8.04 -10.82
CA MET A 223 9.03 6.87 -11.60
C MET A 223 8.02 5.77 -11.25
N GLU A 224 7.56 4.97 -12.21
CA GLU A 224 6.82 3.73 -11.91
C GLU A 224 7.59 2.94 -10.85
N ILE A 225 7.09 2.90 -9.62
CA ILE A 225 7.67 2.10 -8.55
C ILE A 225 7.26 0.66 -8.83
N LYS A 226 8.06 -0.01 -9.65
CA LYS A 226 7.92 -1.44 -9.90
C LYS A 226 8.47 -2.20 -8.70
N GLU A 227 7.81 -3.29 -8.31
CA GLU A 227 8.33 -4.23 -7.33
C GLU A 227 9.75 -4.67 -7.70
N LEU A 228 10.54 -5.07 -6.71
CA LEU A 228 11.74 -5.85 -6.98
C LEU A 228 11.35 -7.20 -7.57
N VAL A 229 12.09 -7.63 -8.59
CA VAL A 229 12.04 -9.00 -9.12
C VAL A 229 13.20 -9.83 -8.54
N PRO A 230 13.18 -11.16 -8.65
CA PRO A 230 14.34 -11.97 -8.27
C PRO A 230 15.62 -11.48 -8.97
N ASN A 231 16.72 -11.33 -8.23
CA ASN A 231 18.02 -10.82 -8.71
C ASN A 231 17.97 -9.38 -9.27
N ASP A 232 17.08 -8.54 -8.74
CA ASP A 232 16.97 -7.14 -9.16
C ASP A 232 18.28 -6.37 -8.98
N SER A 233 18.73 -5.69 -10.03
CA SER A 233 19.98 -4.93 -9.99
C SER A 233 19.90 -3.63 -9.18
N ARG A 234 18.70 -3.24 -8.71
CA ARG A 234 18.49 -2.06 -7.86
C ARG A 234 18.93 -2.27 -6.41
N VAL A 235 19.23 -3.50 -6.00
CA VAL A 235 19.67 -3.84 -4.64
C VAL A 235 21.04 -4.50 -4.65
N GLU A 236 21.86 -4.18 -3.65
CA GLU A 236 23.11 -4.89 -3.36
C GLU A 236 22.81 -6.01 -2.35
N HIS A 237 23.32 -7.21 -2.57
CA HIS A 237 23.28 -8.29 -1.58
C HIS A 237 24.54 -8.22 -0.70
N LYS A 238 24.36 -8.06 0.61
CA LYS A 238 25.43 -7.92 1.59
C LYS A 238 25.33 -8.94 2.71
N PHE A 239 26.45 -9.11 3.40
CA PHE A 239 26.57 -10.02 4.53
C PHE A 239 27.19 -9.31 5.75
N MET A 240 26.67 -9.63 6.94
CA MET A 240 27.22 -9.19 8.22
C MET A 240 27.45 -10.39 9.12
N SER A 241 28.63 -10.51 9.70
CA SER A 241 28.91 -11.50 10.75
C SER A 241 28.63 -10.91 12.13
N VAL A 242 27.80 -11.58 12.93
CA VAL A 242 27.46 -11.18 14.30
C VAL A 242 27.23 -12.42 15.15
N ALA A 243 27.82 -12.46 16.35
CA ALA A 243 27.68 -13.59 17.29
C ALA A 243 27.99 -14.99 16.68
N GLY A 244 28.92 -15.05 15.72
CA GLY A 244 29.27 -16.30 15.02
C GLY A 244 28.25 -16.74 13.96
N LEU A 245 27.27 -15.89 13.64
CA LEU A 245 26.26 -16.09 12.62
C LEU A 245 26.47 -15.11 11.47
N THR A 246 26.05 -15.49 10.27
CA THR A 246 26.08 -14.66 9.07
C THR A 246 24.66 -14.22 8.72
N TYR A 247 24.43 -12.91 8.64
CA TYR A 247 23.19 -12.33 8.15
C TYR A 247 23.37 -11.85 6.72
N HIS A 248 22.51 -12.34 5.83
CA HIS A 248 22.29 -11.75 4.52
C HIS A 248 21.29 -10.59 4.64
N TYR A 249 21.53 -9.52 3.90
CA TYR A 249 20.56 -8.44 3.72
C TYR A 249 20.67 -7.79 2.35
N MET A 250 19.53 -7.37 1.82
CA MET A 250 19.48 -6.47 0.67
C MET A 250 19.73 -5.03 1.14
N LEU A 251 20.57 -4.30 0.40
CA LEU A 251 20.84 -2.89 0.61
C LEU A 251 20.46 -2.11 -0.65
N ALA A 252 19.44 -1.27 -0.54
CA ALA A 252 19.07 -0.32 -1.58
C ALA A 252 19.51 1.08 -1.19
N LYS A 253 20.18 1.78 -2.11
CA LYS A 253 20.66 3.15 -1.89
C LYS A 253 19.90 4.12 -2.79
N PRO A 254 19.54 5.31 -2.28
CA PRO A 254 18.87 6.32 -3.08
C PRO A 254 19.81 6.85 -4.16
N LYS A 255 19.25 7.55 -5.16
CA LYS A 255 20.09 8.27 -6.14
C LYS A 255 20.78 9.46 -5.43
N GLY A 256 22.11 9.46 -5.44
CA GLY A 256 22.95 10.47 -4.80
C GLY A 256 23.62 9.97 -3.51
N ASP A 257 24.64 10.70 -3.04
CA ASP A 257 25.55 10.20 -2.00
C ASP A 257 25.06 10.43 -0.56
N ASN A 258 23.96 11.16 -0.39
CA ASN A 258 23.45 11.58 0.93
C ASN A 258 21.99 11.13 1.13
N PRO A 259 21.76 9.94 1.72
CA PRO A 259 20.42 9.50 2.11
C PRO A 259 19.78 10.46 3.12
N VAL A 260 18.46 10.65 3.03
CA VAL A 260 17.71 11.48 4.01
C VAL A 260 17.52 10.76 5.35
N GLY A 261 17.73 9.45 5.37
CA GLY A 261 17.76 8.60 6.54
C GLY A 261 17.87 7.13 6.16
N THR A 262 18.04 6.28 7.17
CA THR A 262 18.08 4.82 7.02
C THR A 262 16.82 4.18 7.57
N ILE A 263 16.26 3.23 6.82
CA ILE A 263 15.13 2.40 7.25
C ILE A 263 15.51 0.91 7.17
N LEU A 264 15.24 0.19 8.25
CA LEU A 264 15.41 -1.26 8.36
C LEU A 264 14.05 -1.94 8.24
N LEU A 265 13.91 -2.86 7.28
CA LEU A 265 12.66 -3.57 6.97
C LEU A 265 12.74 -5.02 7.47
N LEU A 266 11.87 -5.39 8.41
CA LEU A 266 11.91 -6.70 9.09
C LEU A 266 10.69 -7.53 8.69
N HIS A 267 10.89 -8.62 7.96
CA HIS A 267 9.83 -9.55 7.56
C HIS A 267 9.47 -10.55 8.69
N GLY A 268 8.37 -11.27 8.53
CA GLY A 268 7.95 -12.34 9.44
C GLY A 268 7.88 -13.72 8.77
N TRP A 269 6.92 -14.55 9.19
CA TRP A 269 6.77 -15.94 8.76
C TRP A 269 5.58 -16.15 7.82
N PRO A 270 5.67 -17.02 6.80
CA PRO A 270 6.86 -17.61 6.21
C PRO A 270 7.35 -16.72 5.05
N ASP A 271 7.97 -15.59 5.38
CA ASP A 271 8.38 -14.59 4.40
C ASP A 271 9.91 -14.57 4.18
N LEU A 272 10.40 -13.64 3.36
CA LEU A 272 11.80 -13.29 3.14
C LEU A 272 11.94 -11.78 3.04
N SER A 273 13.16 -11.29 2.85
CA SER A 273 13.42 -9.90 2.48
C SER A 273 12.61 -9.42 1.25
N MET A 274 12.28 -10.33 0.32
CA MET A 274 11.43 -10.05 -0.85
C MET A 274 9.94 -9.79 -0.54
N GLY A 275 9.50 -9.98 0.71
CA GLY A 275 8.17 -9.55 1.16
C GLY A 275 7.98 -8.04 1.06
N TRP A 276 9.09 -7.29 1.16
CA TRP A 276 9.15 -5.84 1.07
C TRP A 276 9.39 -5.29 -0.34
N ARG A 277 9.31 -6.13 -1.38
CA ARG A 277 9.70 -5.79 -2.77
C ARG A 277 9.02 -4.54 -3.34
N TYR A 278 7.82 -4.20 -2.90
CA TYR A 278 7.12 -2.97 -3.31
C TYR A 278 7.59 -1.74 -2.51
N GLN A 279 7.93 -1.93 -1.24
CA GLN A 279 8.33 -0.87 -0.33
C GLN A 279 9.79 -0.45 -0.57
N VAL A 280 10.68 -1.39 -0.90
CA VAL A 280 12.10 -1.07 -1.12
C VAL A 280 12.27 0.00 -2.22
N THR A 281 11.62 -0.19 -3.36
CA THR A 281 11.73 0.72 -4.51
C THR A 281 11.05 2.06 -4.23
N TYR A 282 9.92 2.05 -3.51
CA TYR A 282 9.24 3.25 -3.03
C TYR A 282 10.12 4.07 -2.07
N LEU A 283 10.61 3.45 -1.00
CA LEU A 283 11.38 4.12 0.05
C LEU A 283 12.72 4.63 -0.48
N THR A 284 13.37 3.88 -1.35
CA THR A 284 14.59 4.32 -2.02
C THR A 284 14.34 5.56 -2.89
N SER A 285 13.18 5.64 -3.54
CA SER A 285 12.79 6.82 -4.31
C SER A 285 12.46 8.04 -3.42
N LEU A 286 12.09 7.83 -2.15
CA LEU A 286 11.97 8.86 -1.11
C LEU A 286 13.34 9.36 -0.59
N GLY A 287 14.45 8.85 -1.12
CA GLY A 287 15.78 9.26 -0.70
C GLY A 287 16.31 8.48 0.50
N LEU A 288 15.64 7.40 0.93
CA LEU A 288 16.06 6.60 2.07
C LEU A 288 17.08 5.54 1.64
N LYS A 289 18.04 5.25 2.53
CA LYS A 289 18.80 4.01 2.48
C LYS A 289 17.96 2.90 3.10
N VAL A 290 17.70 1.83 2.34
CA VAL A 290 16.81 0.74 2.77
C VAL A 290 17.65 -0.51 3.01
N VAL A 291 17.55 -1.06 4.22
CA VAL A 291 18.24 -2.28 4.66
C VAL A 291 17.16 -3.34 4.90
N VAL A 292 17.27 -4.50 4.26
CA VAL A 292 16.26 -5.57 4.36
C VAL A 292 16.95 -6.91 4.60
N PRO A 293 17.16 -7.31 5.86
CA PRO A 293 17.70 -8.62 6.17
C PRO A 293 16.73 -9.75 5.78
N ASP A 294 17.30 -10.88 5.36
CA ASP A 294 16.64 -12.14 5.64
C ASP A 294 16.85 -12.42 7.13
N MET A 295 15.76 -12.65 7.86
CA MET A 295 15.81 -12.84 9.31
C MET A 295 16.48 -14.18 9.68
N LEU A 296 16.83 -14.38 10.96
CA LEU A 296 17.48 -15.62 11.40
C LEU A 296 16.67 -16.85 10.98
N GLY A 297 17.33 -17.82 10.35
CA GLY A 297 16.66 -19.01 9.84
C GLY A 297 16.10 -18.90 8.42
N TYR A 298 16.20 -17.75 7.77
CA TYR A 298 15.60 -17.51 6.45
C TYR A 298 16.65 -17.23 5.37
N GLY A 299 16.30 -17.59 4.13
CA GLY A 299 17.08 -17.26 2.93
C GLY A 299 18.56 -17.60 3.06
N GLN A 300 19.40 -16.58 2.83
CA GLN A 300 20.86 -16.69 2.90
C GLN A 300 21.44 -16.35 4.30
N THR A 301 20.59 -16.07 5.28
CA THR A 301 21.00 -15.85 6.68
C THR A 301 21.15 -17.20 7.39
N SER A 302 22.15 -17.30 8.28
CA SER A 302 22.39 -18.48 9.09
C SER A 302 21.11 -18.99 9.77
N ALA A 303 20.93 -20.29 9.72
CA ALA A 303 19.86 -21.00 10.38
C ALA A 303 20.46 -21.94 11.42
N PRO A 304 20.70 -21.54 12.68
CA PRO A 304 21.08 -22.50 13.72
C PRO A 304 19.92 -23.45 14.06
N ASP A 305 20.21 -24.67 14.55
CA ASP A 305 19.15 -25.63 14.94
C ASP A 305 18.52 -25.28 16.29
N ALA A 306 19.32 -24.77 17.22
CA ALA A 306 18.89 -24.53 18.59
C ALA A 306 17.88 -23.38 18.67
N PRO A 307 16.65 -23.59 19.18
CA PRO A 307 15.67 -22.52 19.39
C PRO A 307 16.19 -21.38 20.28
N SER A 308 17.13 -21.67 21.19
CA SER A 308 17.77 -20.66 22.04
C SER A 308 18.56 -19.58 21.29
N GLU A 309 18.85 -19.75 19.99
CA GLU A 309 19.43 -18.70 19.15
C GLU A 309 18.40 -17.71 18.61
N TYR A 310 17.12 -18.08 18.61
CA TYR A 310 16.01 -17.32 18.03
C TYR A 310 15.25 -16.47 19.06
N THR A 311 15.81 -16.27 20.26
CA THR A 311 15.13 -15.38 21.23
C THR A 311 15.12 -13.95 20.69
N LEU A 312 14.02 -13.24 20.92
CA LEU A 312 13.85 -11.86 20.45
C LEU A 312 14.97 -10.97 20.99
N LYS A 313 15.51 -11.27 22.19
CA LYS A 313 16.62 -10.53 22.80
C LYS A 313 17.92 -10.69 22.03
N LYS A 314 18.30 -11.92 21.69
CA LYS A 314 19.49 -12.18 20.87
C LYS A 314 19.35 -11.54 19.49
N MET A 315 18.22 -11.76 18.83
CA MET A 315 17.97 -11.17 17.51
C MET A 315 17.91 -9.64 17.56
N SER A 316 17.43 -9.04 18.65
CA SER A 316 17.48 -7.59 18.85
C SER A 316 18.91 -7.07 18.95
N ASN A 317 19.82 -7.81 19.60
CA ASN A 317 21.24 -7.47 19.64
C ASN A 317 21.90 -7.62 18.26
N HIS A 318 21.50 -8.61 17.47
CA HIS A 318 21.99 -8.77 16.10
C HIS A 318 21.55 -7.60 15.21
N MET A 319 20.28 -7.20 15.30
CA MET A 319 19.75 -6.05 14.57
C MET A 319 20.34 -4.73 15.07
N ALA A 320 20.66 -4.60 16.36
CA ALA A 320 21.41 -3.47 16.88
C ALA A 320 22.78 -3.34 16.19
N ALA A 321 23.53 -4.43 16.03
CA ALA A 321 24.79 -4.42 15.29
C ALA A 321 24.60 -4.03 13.82
N LEU A 322 23.51 -4.49 13.18
CA LEU A 322 23.18 -4.09 11.81
C LEU A 322 22.84 -2.59 11.71
N ILE A 323 22.13 -2.03 12.69
CA ILE A 323 21.83 -0.59 12.76
C ILE A 323 23.10 0.22 13.08
N GLU A 324 24.02 -0.31 13.86
CA GLU A 324 25.32 0.34 14.08
C GLU A 324 26.14 0.40 12.78
N LEU A 325 26.11 -0.69 12.00
CA LEU A 325 26.81 -0.82 10.72
C LEU A 325 26.20 0.07 9.63
N GLU A 326 24.87 0.03 9.46
CA GLU A 326 24.18 0.65 8.34
C GLU A 326 23.30 1.85 8.74
N GLY A 327 23.13 2.17 10.01
CA GLY A 327 22.31 3.31 10.45
C GLY A 327 22.95 4.68 10.17
N ASP A 328 22.16 5.73 10.40
CA ASP A 328 22.58 7.11 10.17
C ASP A 328 23.58 7.56 11.25
N SER A 329 24.82 7.80 10.87
CA SER A 329 25.85 8.36 11.76
C SER A 329 25.62 9.87 11.95
N GLY A 330 24.69 10.24 12.84
CA GLY A 330 24.54 11.61 13.31
C GLY A 330 24.02 12.64 12.31
N LEU A 331 22.82 12.43 11.76
CA LEU A 331 22.06 13.53 11.15
C LEU A 331 21.78 14.61 12.22
N PRO A 332 21.97 15.92 11.93
CA PRO A 332 21.72 16.99 12.89
C PRO A 332 20.23 17.04 13.23
N SER A 333 19.88 16.56 14.43
CA SER A 333 18.56 16.79 15.01
C SER A 333 18.42 18.29 15.25
N ARG A 334 17.48 18.97 14.58
CA ARG A 334 17.27 20.43 14.67
C ARG A 334 16.83 20.94 16.07
N HIS A 335 16.81 20.07 17.08
CA HIS A 335 16.36 20.36 18.44
C HIS A 335 17.38 20.06 19.55
N ALA A 336 18.67 19.93 19.24
CA ALA A 336 19.71 19.69 20.26
C ALA A 336 20.76 20.82 20.31
N GLU A 337 20.36 22.00 20.76
CA GLU A 337 21.30 23.04 21.21
C GLU A 337 21.65 22.82 22.68
N HIS A 338 22.55 21.87 22.98
CA HIS A 338 23.37 21.95 24.19
C HIS A 338 24.65 21.11 24.08
N PRO A 339 25.86 21.69 24.21
CA PRO A 339 27.11 20.99 24.00
C PRO A 339 27.63 20.37 25.31
N SER A 340 27.24 19.14 25.61
CA SER A 340 27.94 18.29 26.60
C SER A 340 27.61 16.78 26.43
N HIS A 341 28.18 16.15 25.39
CA HIS A 341 28.27 14.69 25.10
C HIS A 341 26.96 13.89 24.89
N PRO A 342 26.94 12.76 24.11
CA PRO A 342 28.04 11.90 23.66
C PRO A 342 28.13 11.73 22.12
N THR A 343 29.03 10.84 21.67
CA THR A 343 29.28 10.42 20.27
C THR A 343 28.00 10.25 19.43
N PRO A 344 28.02 10.56 18.12
CA PRO A 344 26.86 10.33 17.26
C PRO A 344 26.54 8.84 17.24
N GLN A 345 25.38 8.46 17.77
CA GLN A 345 24.92 7.07 17.77
C GLN A 345 24.12 6.82 16.49
N SER A 346 24.45 5.75 15.77
CA SER A 346 23.73 5.34 14.55
C SER A 346 22.25 5.10 14.86
N LYS A 347 21.35 5.62 14.03
CA LYS A 347 19.90 5.39 14.18
C LYS A 347 19.26 4.92 12.88
N ALA A 348 18.16 4.19 13.00
CA ALA A 348 17.32 3.80 11.87
C ALA A 348 15.83 3.96 12.22
N ILE A 349 15.01 4.15 11.19
CA ILE A 349 13.58 3.89 11.25
C ILE A 349 13.39 2.38 11.11
N LEU A 350 12.49 1.79 11.89
CA LEU A 350 12.12 0.39 11.74
C LEU A 350 10.76 0.32 11.05
N ALA A 351 10.63 -0.50 10.01
CA ALA A 351 9.32 -0.94 9.54
C ALA A 351 9.29 -2.46 9.50
N ALA A 352 8.19 -3.05 9.95
CA ALA A 352 8.20 -4.46 10.29
C ALA A 352 6.82 -5.10 10.15
N HIS A 353 6.78 -6.38 9.79
CA HIS A 353 5.54 -7.14 9.55
C HIS A 353 5.60 -8.50 10.25
N ASP A 354 4.45 -8.97 10.75
CA ASP A 354 4.31 -10.27 11.43
C ASP A 354 5.36 -10.46 12.56
N TRP A 355 6.12 -11.55 12.61
CA TRP A 355 7.20 -11.77 13.59
C TRP A 355 8.28 -10.69 13.55
N GLY A 356 8.51 -10.09 12.39
CA GLY A 356 9.39 -8.94 12.27
C GLY A 356 8.90 -7.77 13.11
N ALA A 357 7.58 -7.54 13.17
CA ALA A 357 7.00 -6.49 14.01
C ALA A 357 7.13 -6.81 15.49
N GLN A 358 6.91 -8.06 15.89
CA GLN A 358 7.19 -8.50 17.25
C GLN A 358 8.65 -8.23 17.63
N LEU A 359 9.61 -8.52 16.73
CA LEU A 359 11.01 -8.22 16.94
C LEU A 359 11.29 -6.70 16.98
N ALA A 360 10.69 -5.90 16.11
CA ALA A 360 10.89 -4.44 16.08
C ALA A 360 10.53 -3.77 17.40
N TRP A 361 9.44 -4.21 18.04
CA TRP A 361 9.08 -3.73 19.38
C TRP A 361 10.14 -4.06 20.42
N ARG A 362 10.75 -5.24 20.32
CA ARG A 362 11.81 -5.69 21.24
C ARG A 362 13.14 -4.98 20.98
N ILE A 363 13.47 -4.67 19.73
CA ILE A 363 14.61 -3.82 19.38
C ILE A 363 14.44 -2.45 20.04
N ALA A 364 13.25 -1.84 19.92
CA ALA A 364 12.99 -0.54 20.53
C ALA A 364 12.98 -0.58 22.06
N MET A 365 12.58 -1.71 22.65
CA MET A 365 12.56 -1.91 24.09
C MET A 365 13.98 -2.03 24.68
N TRP A 366 14.85 -2.84 24.07
CA TRP A 366 16.22 -3.07 24.56
C TRP A 366 17.24 -2.05 24.03
N HIS A 367 17.01 -1.50 22.84
CA HIS A 367 17.92 -0.57 22.16
C HIS A 367 17.23 0.74 21.73
N PRO A 368 16.49 1.44 22.62
CA PRO A 368 15.68 2.61 22.26
C PRO A 368 16.50 3.75 21.63
N LYS A 369 17.80 3.82 21.94
CA LYS A 369 18.70 4.85 21.40
C LYS A 369 19.04 4.65 19.92
N LEU A 370 18.90 3.45 19.38
CA LEU A 370 19.14 3.11 17.97
C LEU A 370 17.91 3.33 17.09
N VAL A 371 16.73 3.53 17.69
CA VAL A 371 15.46 3.59 16.98
C VAL A 371 14.98 5.03 16.88
N ARG A 372 14.78 5.50 15.65
CA ARG A 372 14.23 6.83 15.37
C ARG A 372 12.70 6.82 15.40
N ALA A 373 12.07 5.82 14.79
CA ALA A 373 10.63 5.61 14.75
C ALA A 373 10.32 4.16 14.35
N ILE A 374 9.08 3.71 14.56
CA ILE A 374 8.65 2.33 14.29
C ILE A 374 7.33 2.32 13.52
N ALA A 375 7.27 1.59 12.41
CA ALA A 375 6.04 1.29 11.69
C ALA A 375 5.79 -0.24 11.73
N SER A 376 4.78 -0.67 12.47
CA SER A 376 4.37 -2.07 12.54
C SER A 376 3.19 -2.33 11.62
N PHE A 377 3.25 -3.44 10.88
CA PHE A 377 2.16 -3.97 10.08
C PHE A 377 1.65 -5.26 10.71
N CYS A 378 0.34 -5.33 10.92
CA CYS A 378 -0.46 -6.42 11.50
C CYS A 378 -0.25 -6.73 12.99
N VAL A 379 0.95 -6.55 13.56
CA VAL A 379 1.23 -6.95 14.96
C VAL A 379 1.37 -5.73 15.89
N PRO A 380 0.37 -5.45 16.75
CA PRO A 380 0.51 -4.41 17.77
C PRO A 380 1.52 -4.81 18.86
N PHE A 381 1.86 -3.87 19.75
CA PHE A 381 2.79 -4.17 20.84
C PHE A 381 2.11 -5.05 21.89
N ILE A 382 2.71 -6.22 22.13
CA ILE A 382 2.36 -7.10 23.24
C ILE A 382 3.32 -6.80 24.40
N PRO A 383 2.83 -6.21 25.51
CA PRO A 383 3.68 -5.86 26.63
C PRO A 383 4.27 -7.11 27.30
N PRO A 384 5.53 -7.05 27.78
CA PRO A 384 6.12 -8.07 28.64
C PRO A 384 5.21 -8.47 29.81
N SER A 385 5.27 -9.73 30.22
CA SER A 385 4.60 -10.24 31.42
C SER A 385 5.65 -10.66 32.44
N SER A 386 5.34 -10.50 33.73
CA SER A 386 6.14 -11.09 34.82
C SER A 386 5.90 -12.59 34.98
N GLU A 387 4.81 -13.11 34.40
CA GLU A 387 4.52 -14.53 34.32
C GLU A 387 5.28 -15.15 33.13
N VAL A 388 6.02 -16.24 33.39
CA VAL A 388 6.67 -17.01 32.33
C VAL A 388 5.62 -17.84 31.61
N LEU A 389 5.39 -17.54 30.34
CA LEU A 389 4.41 -18.24 29.50
C LEU A 389 5.15 -19.11 28.48
N ASP A 390 4.83 -20.40 28.45
CA ASP A 390 5.13 -21.26 27.31
C ASP A 390 4.06 -21.11 26.21
N ALA A 391 4.23 -21.84 25.09
CA ALA A 391 3.30 -21.76 23.98
C ALA A 391 1.88 -22.25 24.34
N THR A 392 1.75 -23.22 25.26
CA THR A 392 0.46 -23.76 25.69
C THR A 392 -0.29 -22.72 26.53
N ALA A 393 0.39 -22.15 27.52
CA ALA A 393 -0.15 -21.09 28.38
C ALA A 393 -0.51 -19.82 27.58
N LEU A 394 0.27 -19.50 26.53
CA LEU A 394 -0.07 -18.41 25.61
C LEU A 394 -1.40 -18.66 24.90
N VAL A 395 -1.60 -19.86 24.35
CA VAL A 395 -2.80 -20.21 23.59
C VAL A 395 -4.04 -20.30 24.49
N GLU A 396 -3.88 -20.72 25.75
CA GLU A 396 -4.98 -20.65 26.72
C GLU A 396 -5.49 -19.22 26.94
N LYS A 397 -4.58 -18.24 26.90
CA LYS A 397 -4.93 -16.81 27.03
C LYS A 397 -5.36 -16.18 25.70
N MET A 398 -4.80 -16.64 24.59
CA MET A 398 -5.05 -16.12 23.24
C MET A 398 -5.34 -17.28 22.27
N PRO A 399 -6.58 -17.78 22.23
CA PRO A 399 -6.93 -18.98 21.46
C PRO A 399 -6.72 -18.85 19.94
N ASN A 400 -6.75 -17.63 19.41
CA ASN A 400 -6.44 -17.33 18.01
C ASN A 400 -4.99 -17.64 17.61
N PHE A 401 -4.09 -17.89 18.56
CA PHE A 401 -2.71 -18.31 18.32
C PHE A 401 -2.50 -19.82 18.37
N ARG A 402 -3.57 -20.63 18.42
CA ARG A 402 -3.47 -22.09 18.53
C ARG A 402 -2.60 -22.75 17.44
N TYR A 403 -2.63 -22.24 16.21
CA TYR A 403 -1.76 -22.72 15.13
C TYR A 403 -0.25 -22.66 15.47
N GLN A 404 0.17 -21.82 16.41
CA GLN A 404 1.57 -21.72 16.82
C GLN A 404 2.06 -23.01 17.50
N LEU A 405 1.17 -23.74 18.19
CA LEU A 405 1.50 -25.09 18.71
C LEU A 405 1.79 -26.07 17.59
N TYR A 406 1.02 -26.00 16.50
CA TYR A 406 1.25 -26.82 15.30
C TYR A 406 2.60 -26.47 14.66
N LEU A 407 2.91 -25.19 14.48
CA LEU A 407 4.18 -24.74 13.88
C LEU A 407 5.39 -25.06 14.77
N ALA A 408 5.24 -25.03 16.09
CA ALA A 408 6.31 -25.42 17.02
C ALA A 408 6.57 -26.94 17.03
N SER A 409 5.59 -27.76 16.64
CA SER A 409 5.60 -29.22 16.84
C SER A 409 6.51 -30.02 15.91
N GLY A 410 6.93 -29.48 14.77
CA GLY A 410 7.61 -30.25 13.72
C GLY A 410 6.68 -30.74 12.59
N ALA A 411 5.36 -30.60 12.75
CA ALA A 411 4.38 -31.16 11.83
C ALA A 411 4.42 -30.52 10.43
N VAL A 412 4.68 -29.20 10.34
CA VAL A 412 4.82 -28.51 9.05
C VAL A 412 6.12 -28.90 8.35
N GLU A 413 7.21 -29.09 9.10
CA GLU A 413 8.47 -29.60 8.56
C GLU A 413 8.27 -30.99 7.96
N GLU A 414 7.58 -31.89 8.66
CA GLU A 414 7.23 -33.21 8.13
C GLU A 414 6.35 -33.11 6.88
N ALA A 415 5.37 -32.21 6.88
CA ALA A 415 4.48 -31.99 5.73
C ALA A 415 5.25 -31.58 4.47
N VAL A 416 6.30 -30.76 4.58
CA VAL A 416 7.13 -30.33 3.45
C VAL A 416 8.29 -31.27 3.12
N GLY A 417 8.34 -32.46 3.71
CA GLY A 417 9.27 -33.54 3.36
C GLY A 417 10.21 -34.00 4.48
N GLY A 418 10.07 -33.50 5.71
CA GLY A 418 10.83 -33.97 6.86
C GLY A 418 12.34 -33.88 6.63
N THR A 419 13.05 -35.00 6.72
CA THR A 419 14.49 -35.13 6.46
C THR A 419 14.85 -35.25 4.97
N SER A 420 13.87 -35.28 4.07
CA SER A 420 14.03 -35.21 2.62
C SER A 420 13.10 -34.15 2.03
N PRO A 421 13.43 -32.85 2.20
CA PRO A 421 12.55 -31.76 1.78
C PRO A 421 12.18 -31.83 0.30
N ASP A 422 10.90 -31.66 -0.02
CA ASP A 422 10.39 -31.65 -1.41
C ASP A 422 10.06 -30.21 -1.82
N PRO A 423 10.83 -29.61 -2.77
CA PRO A 423 10.58 -28.24 -3.25
C PRO A 423 9.15 -28.01 -3.75
N ARG A 424 8.47 -29.05 -4.27
CA ARG A 424 7.08 -28.94 -4.75
C ARG A 424 6.10 -28.81 -3.59
N LYS A 425 6.34 -29.53 -2.49
CA LYS A 425 5.53 -29.40 -1.27
C LYS A 425 5.75 -28.05 -0.61
N LEU A 426 6.99 -27.56 -0.62
CA LEU A 426 7.32 -26.21 -0.16
C LEU A 426 6.65 -25.12 -1.02
N ALA A 427 6.65 -25.28 -2.36
CA ALA A 427 5.94 -24.38 -3.26
C ALA A 427 4.43 -24.35 -2.98
N ALA A 428 3.81 -25.52 -2.81
CA ALA A 428 2.39 -25.64 -2.48
C ALA A 428 2.05 -25.00 -1.12
N PHE A 429 2.91 -25.20 -0.11
CA PHE A 429 2.83 -24.52 1.18
C PHE A 429 2.89 -22.99 1.02
N LEU A 430 3.84 -22.47 0.24
CA LEU A 430 3.99 -21.02 0.02
C LEU A 430 2.81 -20.43 -0.75
N HIS A 431 2.37 -21.06 -1.85
CA HIS A 431 1.18 -20.63 -2.59
C HIS A 431 -0.04 -20.53 -1.68
N GLY A 432 -0.26 -21.53 -0.83
CA GLY A 432 -1.39 -21.54 0.10
C GLY A 432 -1.29 -20.48 1.20
N ASN A 433 -0.10 -20.25 1.77
CA ASN A 433 0.10 -19.18 2.74
C ASN A 433 -0.10 -17.81 2.12
N PHE A 434 0.27 -17.63 0.83
CA PHE A 434 -0.02 -16.41 0.07
C PHE A 434 -1.44 -16.39 -0.55
N GLY A 435 -2.41 -17.09 0.05
CA GLY A 435 -3.83 -16.98 -0.31
C GLY A 435 -4.30 -17.88 -1.44
N GLY A 436 -3.46 -18.80 -1.93
CA GLY A 436 -3.88 -19.88 -2.81
C GLY A 436 -4.90 -20.79 -2.10
N THR A 437 -5.88 -21.28 -2.86
CA THR A 437 -6.96 -22.14 -2.35
C THR A 437 -7.10 -23.39 -3.22
N THR A 438 -7.75 -24.43 -2.68
CA THR A 438 -8.17 -25.60 -3.44
C THR A 438 -9.17 -25.22 -4.55
N PRO A 439 -9.48 -26.10 -5.51
CA PRO A 439 -10.54 -25.87 -6.49
C PRO A 439 -11.91 -25.56 -5.85
N GLU A 440 -12.16 -26.11 -4.66
CA GLU A 440 -13.34 -25.91 -3.83
C GLU A 440 -13.31 -24.60 -3.03
N ASN A 441 -12.29 -23.75 -3.23
CA ASN A 441 -12.02 -22.49 -2.54
C ASN A 441 -11.72 -22.64 -1.04
N GLU A 442 -11.13 -23.76 -0.63
CA GLU A 442 -10.71 -23.97 0.76
C GLU A 442 -9.27 -23.47 0.98
N PRO A 443 -8.99 -22.69 2.04
CA PRO A 443 -7.63 -22.34 2.41
C PRO A 443 -6.92 -23.51 3.07
N ILE A 444 -5.58 -23.51 3.00
CA ILE A 444 -4.75 -24.50 3.72
C ILE A 444 -4.29 -24.03 5.08
N PHE A 445 -4.43 -22.74 5.40
CA PHE A 445 -4.10 -22.21 6.71
C PHE A 445 -5.37 -21.88 7.50
N SER A 446 -5.37 -22.17 8.79
CA SER A 446 -6.37 -21.68 9.73
C SER A 446 -5.75 -21.44 11.10
N ALA A 447 -6.26 -20.43 11.82
CA ALA A 447 -5.80 -20.09 13.17
C ALA A 447 -5.93 -21.26 14.18
N GLU A 448 -6.91 -22.15 13.97
CA GLU A 448 -7.20 -23.26 14.88
C GLU A 448 -6.31 -24.50 14.66
N HIS A 449 -5.97 -24.80 13.40
CA HIS A 449 -5.27 -26.04 13.03
C HIS A 449 -3.84 -25.84 12.53
N GLY A 450 -3.49 -24.62 12.10
CA GLY A 450 -2.28 -24.41 11.30
C GLY A 450 -2.49 -24.85 9.86
N ILE A 451 -1.63 -25.73 9.36
CA ILE A 451 -1.63 -26.16 7.94
C ILE A 451 -2.45 -27.44 7.76
N HIS A 452 -3.47 -27.36 6.90
CA HIS A 452 -4.27 -28.48 6.41
C HIS A 452 -3.49 -29.23 5.32
N VAL A 453 -2.66 -30.18 5.75
CA VAL A 453 -1.71 -30.93 4.90
C VAL A 453 -2.41 -31.72 3.78
N ASP A 454 -3.61 -32.23 4.06
CA ASP A 454 -4.47 -32.94 3.10
C ASP A 454 -4.86 -32.08 1.89
N ARG A 455 -4.92 -30.76 2.07
CA ARG A 455 -5.28 -29.80 1.01
C ARG A 455 -4.06 -29.25 0.28
N MET A 456 -2.88 -29.29 0.88
CA MET A 456 -1.68 -28.60 0.41
C MET A 456 -1.37 -28.87 -1.06
N MET A 457 -1.35 -30.14 -1.48
CA MET A 457 -1.02 -30.51 -2.86
C MET A 457 -2.12 -30.20 -3.90
N SER A 458 -3.31 -29.77 -3.46
CA SER A 458 -4.42 -29.37 -4.33
C SER A 458 -4.54 -27.85 -4.49
N VAL A 459 -3.70 -27.08 -3.80
CA VAL A 459 -3.71 -25.61 -3.85
C VAL A 459 -3.37 -25.11 -5.24
N ARG A 460 -4.17 -24.16 -5.72
CA ARG A 460 -3.88 -23.36 -6.92
C ARG A 460 -2.88 -22.25 -6.62
N ASP A 461 -2.30 -21.70 -7.67
CA ASP A 461 -1.38 -20.57 -7.59
C ASP A 461 -1.97 -19.42 -6.75
N SER A 462 -1.06 -18.72 -6.07
CA SER A 462 -1.41 -17.61 -5.20
C SER A 462 -1.99 -16.45 -6.02
N PRO A 463 -3.06 -15.79 -5.56
CA PRO A 463 -3.53 -14.54 -6.15
C PRO A 463 -2.71 -13.31 -5.72
N LEU A 464 -1.84 -13.44 -4.70
CA LEU A 464 -1.09 -12.33 -4.11
C LEU A 464 0.37 -12.25 -4.57
N THR A 465 0.88 -13.33 -5.16
CA THR A 465 2.26 -13.39 -5.63
C THR A 465 2.39 -14.28 -6.87
N SER A 466 3.32 -13.95 -7.76
CA SER A 466 3.54 -14.71 -9.00
C SER A 466 4.20 -16.06 -8.72
N ALA A 467 4.02 -17.01 -9.64
CA ALA A 467 4.72 -18.30 -9.58
C ALA A 467 6.25 -18.14 -9.59
N GLU A 468 6.78 -17.21 -10.38
CA GLU A 468 8.22 -16.90 -10.40
C GLU A 468 8.74 -16.44 -9.03
N MET A 469 7.95 -15.62 -8.31
CA MET A 469 8.32 -15.19 -6.97
C MET A 469 8.25 -16.37 -5.99
N VAL A 470 7.24 -17.24 -6.09
CA VAL A 470 7.19 -18.46 -5.25
C VAL A 470 8.39 -19.38 -5.53
N ASP A 471 8.78 -19.56 -6.79
CA ASP A 471 9.98 -20.32 -7.15
C ASP A 471 11.24 -19.71 -6.53
N HIS A 472 11.35 -18.38 -6.51
CA HIS A 472 12.44 -17.69 -5.82
C HIS A 472 12.42 -17.98 -4.30
N TYR A 473 11.26 -17.90 -3.66
CA TYR A 473 11.13 -18.23 -2.23
C TYR A 473 11.54 -19.68 -1.96
N VAL A 474 11.07 -20.64 -2.78
CA VAL A 474 11.47 -22.04 -2.68
C VAL A 474 12.98 -22.17 -2.76
N GLN A 475 13.62 -21.54 -3.75
CA GLN A 475 15.08 -21.59 -3.90
C GLN A 475 15.80 -21.03 -2.66
N GLN A 476 15.37 -19.86 -2.16
CA GLN A 476 16.00 -19.23 -0.99
C GLN A 476 15.80 -20.04 0.29
N TYR A 477 14.62 -20.58 0.54
CA TYR A 477 14.37 -21.47 1.68
C TYR A 477 15.19 -22.75 1.58
N MET A 478 15.33 -23.32 0.38
CA MET A 478 16.08 -24.55 0.17
C MET A 478 17.58 -24.40 0.45
N LEU A 479 18.14 -23.19 0.49
CA LEU A 479 19.52 -22.96 0.93
C LEU A 479 19.76 -23.41 2.38
N ASN A 480 18.71 -23.43 3.21
CA ASN A 480 18.80 -23.89 4.61
C ASN A 480 18.70 -25.42 4.76
N THR A 481 18.71 -26.18 3.67
CA THR A 481 18.67 -27.66 3.70
C THR A 481 20.04 -28.32 3.80
N VAL A 482 21.05 -27.64 3.28
CA VAL A 482 22.46 -27.95 3.49
C VAL A 482 22.91 -27.09 4.66
N GLY A 483 23.31 -27.72 5.77
CA GLY A 483 23.88 -26.99 6.89
C GLY A 483 24.98 -26.07 6.38
N ALA A 484 25.02 -24.83 6.88
CA ALA A 484 26.17 -23.94 6.73
C ALA A 484 27.36 -24.56 7.49
N ALA A 485 27.88 -25.66 6.96
CA ALA A 485 28.90 -26.48 7.56
C ALA A 485 30.25 -25.93 7.12
N GLU A 486 30.84 -25.06 7.94
CA GLU A 486 32.30 -24.89 7.94
C GLU A 486 33.02 -26.12 8.51
N THR A 487 32.28 -27.10 9.07
CA THR A 487 32.83 -28.35 9.59
C THR A 487 32.19 -29.58 8.93
N VAL A 488 33.05 -30.42 8.35
CA VAL A 488 32.78 -31.55 7.43
C VAL A 488 32.00 -32.73 8.08
N SER A 489 31.42 -32.58 9.27
CA SER A 489 30.87 -33.71 10.04
C SER A 489 29.35 -33.79 10.15
N ASP A 490 28.59 -32.81 9.67
CA ASP A 490 27.12 -32.87 9.73
C ASP A 490 26.52 -33.06 8.33
N THR A 491 26.32 -34.32 7.95
CA THR A 491 25.82 -34.75 6.64
C THR A 491 24.29 -34.94 6.62
N GLY A 492 23.58 -34.53 7.67
CA GLY A 492 22.12 -34.59 7.74
C GLY A 492 21.47 -33.53 6.85
N THR A 493 20.56 -33.94 5.96
CA THR A 493 19.70 -32.99 5.24
C THR A 493 18.70 -32.38 6.22
N ARG A 494 18.81 -31.07 6.43
CA ARG A 494 17.92 -30.30 7.32
C ARG A 494 16.66 -29.88 6.57
N ASN A 495 15.55 -29.71 7.30
CA ASN A 495 14.33 -29.15 6.74
C ASN A 495 14.43 -27.62 6.57
N PRO A 496 14.03 -27.05 5.42
CA PRO A 496 14.15 -25.61 5.17
C PRO A 496 13.25 -24.76 6.10
N LEU A 497 12.22 -25.36 6.71
CA LEU A 497 11.33 -24.68 7.66
C LEU A 497 11.78 -24.81 9.12
N THR A 498 12.84 -25.56 9.46
CA THR A 498 13.30 -25.67 10.85
C THR A 498 13.70 -24.33 11.46
N GLY A 499 14.45 -23.50 10.72
CA GLY A 499 14.83 -22.16 11.18
C GLY A 499 13.61 -21.23 11.36
N PRO A 500 12.76 -21.08 10.34
CA PRO A 500 11.51 -20.32 10.42
C PRO A 500 10.61 -20.78 11.57
N CYS A 501 10.46 -22.10 11.80
CA CYS A 501 9.62 -22.64 12.86
C CYS A 501 10.21 -22.47 14.26
N ASN A 502 11.53 -22.28 14.39
CA ASN A 502 12.16 -21.99 15.69
C ASN A 502 11.67 -20.66 16.30
N TRP A 503 11.15 -19.73 15.51
CA TRP A 503 10.51 -18.51 16.02
C TRP A 503 9.33 -18.84 16.96
N TYR A 504 8.53 -19.85 16.63
CA TYR A 504 7.41 -20.34 17.44
C TYR A 504 7.83 -21.21 18.62
N ARG A 505 9.10 -21.62 18.70
CA ARG A 505 9.65 -22.46 19.79
C ARG A 505 10.26 -21.66 20.93
N THR A 506 10.13 -20.33 20.90
CA THR A 506 10.86 -19.43 21.82
C THR A 506 9.98 -18.75 22.87
N HIS A 507 8.67 -19.02 22.95
CA HIS A 507 7.77 -18.33 23.88
C HIS A 507 8.24 -18.34 25.33
N GLU A 508 8.63 -19.50 25.86
CA GLU A 508 9.11 -19.61 27.25
C GLU A 508 10.44 -18.87 27.43
N LEU A 509 11.35 -18.99 26.46
CA LEU A 509 12.66 -18.33 26.50
C LEU A 509 12.52 -16.80 26.44
N ASN A 510 11.67 -16.29 25.55
CA ASN A 510 11.37 -14.86 25.45
C ASN A 510 10.71 -14.36 26.74
N SER A 511 9.77 -15.11 27.31
CA SER A 511 9.14 -14.73 28.57
C SER A 511 10.15 -14.62 29.70
N ARG A 512 11.14 -15.53 29.78
CA ARG A 512 12.24 -15.44 30.75
C ARG A 512 13.16 -14.25 30.50
N ASP A 513 13.49 -13.97 29.24
CA ASP A 513 14.30 -12.81 28.84
C ASP A 513 13.63 -11.47 29.18
N GLU A 514 12.29 -11.44 29.13
CA GLU A 514 11.45 -10.26 29.37
C GLU A 514 11.02 -10.11 30.84
N ALA A 515 11.07 -11.18 31.65
CA ALA A 515 10.61 -11.15 33.04
C ALA A 515 11.32 -10.08 33.90
N SER A 516 12.63 -9.89 33.71
CA SER A 516 13.37 -8.83 34.41
C SER A 516 12.92 -7.43 33.98
N PHE A 517 12.63 -7.25 32.69
CA PHE A 517 12.14 -5.98 32.17
C PHE A 517 10.75 -5.64 32.73
N ALA A 518 9.86 -6.62 32.79
CA ALA A 518 8.53 -6.47 33.38
C ALA A 518 8.59 -6.09 34.87
N ALA A 519 9.57 -6.64 35.61
CA ALA A 519 9.79 -6.35 37.02
C ALA A 519 10.35 -4.93 37.25
N ASP A 520 11.29 -4.47 36.42
CA ASP A 520 11.99 -3.19 36.60
C ASP A 520 11.15 -1.97 36.17
N CYS A 521 10.36 -2.10 35.11
CA CYS A 521 9.65 -0.95 34.51
C CYS A 521 8.22 -0.78 35.01
N GLY A 522 7.59 -1.83 35.57
CA GLY A 522 6.14 -1.87 35.79
C GLY A 522 5.40 -1.73 34.46
N THR A 523 4.83 -2.82 33.95
CA THR A 523 4.31 -2.90 32.56
C THR A 523 3.31 -1.81 32.17
N ILE A 524 2.58 -1.24 33.13
CA ILE A 524 1.59 -0.16 32.93
C ILE A 524 2.27 1.22 32.77
N GLY A 525 3.50 1.40 33.24
CA GLY A 525 4.25 2.66 33.16
C GLY A 525 5.25 2.76 32.02
N PHE A 526 5.48 1.66 31.27
CA PHE A 526 6.43 1.67 30.16
C PHE A 526 5.86 2.42 28.95
N GLN A 527 6.65 3.35 28.42
CA GLN A 527 6.32 4.08 27.20
C GLN A 527 7.52 4.17 26.27
N PHE A 528 7.29 3.88 24.99
CA PHE A 528 8.23 4.12 23.91
C PHE A 528 8.44 5.63 23.73
N PRO A 529 9.70 6.11 23.77
CA PRO A 529 9.99 7.53 23.63
C PRO A 529 10.03 8.02 22.17
N MET A 530 9.95 7.11 21.20
CA MET A 530 9.95 7.41 19.76
C MET A 530 8.52 7.35 19.16
N PRO A 531 8.25 8.08 18.07
CA PRO A 531 7.00 7.97 17.34
C PRO A 531 6.78 6.56 16.79
N ALA A 532 5.53 6.10 16.80
CA ALA A 532 5.15 4.80 16.26
C ALA A 532 3.90 4.87 15.37
N MET A 533 3.79 3.92 14.45
CA MET A 533 2.59 3.64 13.67
C MET A 533 2.26 2.14 13.74
N ILE A 534 0.98 1.81 13.89
CA ILE A 534 0.44 0.46 13.75
C ILE A 534 -0.56 0.46 12.59
N VAL A 535 -0.33 -0.39 11.61
CA VAL A 535 -1.21 -0.61 10.46
C VAL A 535 -1.79 -2.00 10.55
N MET A 536 -3.10 -2.11 10.79
CA MET A 536 -3.81 -3.39 10.83
C MET A 536 -4.42 -3.69 9.46
N ALA A 537 -4.65 -4.98 9.18
CA ALA A 537 -5.34 -5.44 7.99
C ALA A 537 -6.77 -5.86 8.33
N GLU A 538 -7.77 -5.35 7.62
CA GLU A 538 -9.19 -5.58 7.94
C GLU A 538 -9.56 -7.07 7.96
N ASN A 539 -9.05 -7.85 7.01
CA ASN A 539 -9.35 -9.28 6.87
C ASN A 539 -8.25 -10.19 7.42
N ASP A 540 -7.42 -9.70 8.35
CA ASP A 540 -6.46 -10.56 9.05
C ASP A 540 -7.20 -11.49 10.02
N ILE A 541 -7.18 -12.79 9.71
CA ILE A 541 -7.92 -13.81 10.47
C ILE A 541 -7.26 -14.18 11.80
N VAL A 542 -5.99 -13.82 12.00
CA VAL A 542 -5.24 -14.11 13.22
C VAL A 542 -5.09 -12.84 14.07
N LEU A 543 -4.63 -11.76 13.44
CA LEU A 543 -4.27 -10.50 14.07
C LEU A 543 -5.32 -9.43 13.78
N ARG A 544 -6.51 -9.63 14.32
CA ARG A 544 -7.64 -8.75 14.03
C ARG A 544 -7.38 -7.31 14.51
N PRO A 545 -7.94 -6.28 13.84
CA PRO A 545 -7.69 -4.87 14.16
C PRO A 545 -7.92 -4.49 15.63
N GLU A 546 -8.84 -5.15 16.33
CA GLU A 546 -9.15 -4.86 17.74
C GLU A 546 -7.96 -5.10 18.68
N LEU A 547 -6.96 -5.90 18.27
CA LEU A 547 -5.73 -6.06 19.06
C LEU A 547 -4.93 -4.75 19.20
N ALA A 548 -5.19 -3.75 18.36
CA ALA A 548 -4.57 -2.43 18.43
C ALA A 548 -5.32 -1.43 19.32
N ASP A 549 -6.43 -1.85 19.95
CA ASP A 549 -7.19 -0.99 20.85
C ASP A 549 -6.42 -0.69 22.15
N GLY A 550 -6.43 0.57 22.57
CA GLY A 550 -5.78 1.03 23.80
C GLY A 550 -4.24 1.06 23.77
N GLN A 551 -3.61 0.79 22.62
CA GLN A 551 -2.15 0.76 22.47
C GLN A 551 -1.47 2.11 22.76
N GLU A 552 -2.20 3.23 22.64
CA GLU A 552 -1.70 4.60 22.84
C GLU A 552 -1.00 4.80 24.19
N VAL A 553 -1.40 4.03 25.22
CA VAL A 553 -0.82 4.10 26.56
C VAL A 553 0.68 3.82 26.58
N PHE A 554 1.18 3.05 25.60
CA PHE A 554 2.59 2.64 25.51
C PHE A 554 3.47 3.61 24.69
N PHE A 555 2.97 4.75 24.22
CA PHE A 555 3.72 5.62 23.29
C PHE A 555 3.72 7.08 23.74
N ALA A 556 4.80 7.51 24.40
CA ALA A 556 4.93 8.88 24.92
C ALA A 556 5.02 9.93 23.80
N ALA A 557 5.56 9.56 22.64
CA ALA A 557 5.66 10.42 21.46
C ALA A 557 4.45 10.33 20.53
N GLY A 558 3.39 9.63 20.94
CA GLY A 558 2.17 9.40 20.15
C GLY A 558 2.24 8.15 19.27
N LEU A 559 1.05 7.64 18.95
CA LEU A 559 0.83 6.46 18.12
C LEU A 559 -0.15 6.81 16.99
N LYS A 560 0.27 6.59 15.74
CA LYS A 560 -0.65 6.58 14.59
C LYS A 560 -1.23 5.17 14.43
N LYS A 561 -2.54 5.04 14.27
CA LYS A 561 -3.20 3.76 14.02
C LYS A 561 -3.99 3.84 12.73
N GLU A 562 -3.88 2.80 11.91
CA GLU A 562 -4.54 2.72 10.60
C GLU A 562 -5.07 1.31 10.39
N VAL A 563 -6.15 1.19 9.61
CA VAL A 563 -6.68 -0.10 9.16
C VAL A 563 -6.81 -0.07 7.64
N VAL A 564 -6.14 -0.99 6.96
CA VAL A 564 -6.24 -1.12 5.50
C VAL A 564 -7.43 -2.01 5.18
N GLY A 565 -8.45 -1.41 4.55
CA GLY A 565 -9.69 -2.11 4.18
C GLY A 565 -9.49 -3.12 3.04
N GLY A 566 -10.19 -4.25 3.12
CA GLY A 566 -10.26 -5.29 2.10
C GLY A 566 -9.00 -6.14 1.95
N CYS A 567 -8.00 -6.02 2.83
CA CYS A 567 -6.74 -6.75 2.71
C CYS A 567 -6.61 -7.87 3.75
N SER A 568 -5.95 -8.95 3.35
CA SER A 568 -5.51 -10.04 4.23
C SER A 568 -4.27 -9.64 5.05
N HIS A 569 -3.78 -10.56 5.87
CA HIS A 569 -2.52 -10.44 6.63
C HIS A 569 -1.34 -9.92 5.79
N TRP A 570 -1.28 -10.26 4.50
CA TRP A 570 -0.22 -9.88 3.58
C TRP A 570 -0.37 -8.45 3.02
N VAL A 571 -0.67 -7.48 3.88
CA VAL A 571 -0.97 -6.09 3.51
C VAL A 571 0.08 -5.46 2.59
N LEU A 572 1.36 -5.78 2.79
CA LEU A 572 2.49 -5.23 2.04
C LEU A 572 2.49 -5.61 0.55
N ILE A 573 1.91 -6.76 0.19
CA ILE A 573 1.84 -7.27 -1.18
C ILE A 573 0.42 -7.31 -1.74
N HIS A 574 -0.59 -7.37 -0.87
CA HIS A 574 -2.00 -7.33 -1.25
C HIS A 574 -2.45 -5.90 -1.54
N ARG A 575 -1.98 -4.92 -0.76
CA ARG A 575 -2.28 -3.49 -0.94
C ARG A 575 -1.00 -2.65 -0.87
N PRO A 576 -0.03 -2.89 -1.76
CA PRO A 576 1.30 -2.29 -1.70
C PRO A 576 1.26 -0.76 -1.78
N ASP A 577 0.40 -0.19 -2.62
CA ASP A 577 0.29 1.27 -2.78
C ASP A 577 -0.20 1.96 -1.51
N GLU A 578 -1.16 1.35 -0.82
CA GLU A 578 -1.70 1.90 0.42
C GLU A 578 -0.71 1.75 1.58
N ALA A 579 -0.04 0.59 1.67
CA ALA A 579 1.04 0.39 2.62
C ALA A 579 2.19 1.39 2.39
N ASN A 580 2.58 1.62 1.12
CA ASN A 580 3.57 2.61 0.74
C ASN A 580 3.14 4.03 1.12
N ARG A 581 1.91 4.42 0.81
CA ARG A 581 1.37 5.74 1.17
C ARG A 581 1.47 5.98 2.68
N LEU A 582 0.94 5.06 3.48
CA LEU A 582 0.96 5.15 4.95
C LEU A 582 2.39 5.26 5.48
N LEU A 583 3.29 4.42 4.97
CA LEU A 583 4.68 4.40 5.39
C LEU A 583 5.42 5.70 5.00
N GLY A 584 5.20 6.21 3.79
CA GLY A 584 5.80 7.47 3.32
C GLY A 584 5.29 8.69 4.10
N GLU A 585 4.00 8.75 4.42
CA GLU A 585 3.43 9.81 5.26
C GLU A 585 4.01 9.78 6.67
N PHE A 586 4.10 8.59 7.27
CA PHE A 586 4.69 8.43 8.59
C PHE A 586 6.16 8.83 8.60
N ILE A 587 6.96 8.35 7.64
CA ILE A 587 8.38 8.70 7.55
C ILE A 587 8.57 10.21 7.32
N GLY A 588 7.77 10.82 6.45
CA GLY A 588 7.79 12.26 6.21
C GLY A 588 7.52 13.07 7.49
N SER A 589 6.60 12.59 8.35
CA SER A 589 6.35 13.22 9.65
C SER A 589 7.52 13.11 10.63
N VAL A 590 8.34 12.06 10.51
CA VAL A 590 9.46 11.75 11.40
C VAL A 590 10.75 12.45 10.96
N LEU A 591 10.99 12.56 9.65
CA LEU A 591 12.22 13.15 9.09
C LEU A 591 12.12 14.65 8.78
N GLY A 592 10.90 15.20 8.68
CA GLY A 592 10.66 16.59 8.26
C GLY A 592 10.77 16.77 6.75
#